data_AF-A0A8T7FIS5-F1
#
_entry.id   AF-A0A8T7FIS5-F1
#
_cell.length_a   1.000
_cell.length_b   1.000
_cell.length_c   1.000
_cell.angle_alpha   90.00
_cell.angle_beta   90.00
_cell.angle_gamma   90.00
#
_symmetry.space_group_name_H-M   'P 1'
#
loop_
_entity.id
_entity.type
_entity.pdbx_description
1 polymer ?
#
loop_
_entity_poly.entity_id
_entity_poly.type
_entity_poly.pdbx_seq_one_letter_code
_entity_poly.pdbx_strand_id
1 'polypeptide(L)'
;LAGRPDLLLVTLATDGEDGVTDAAGAVVSGGTLARGLGLGLVPESFLAENDSYSYFNALDDLLRPGPTGTNVNDLMFCFGL
;
A
#
# COMPACT_ATOMS: atom_id res chain seq x y z
N LEU A 1 10.96 -4.59 4.11
CA LEU A 1 11.18 -3.15 4.31
C LEU A 1 11.35 -2.76 5.77
N ALA A 2 10.67 -3.43 6.72
CA ALA A 2 10.73 -3.08 8.15
C ALA A 2 12.14 -2.75 8.66
N GLY A 3 12.27 -1.62 9.36
CA GLY A 3 13.53 -1.16 9.94
C GLY A 3 14.50 -0.48 8.96
N ARG A 4 14.11 -0.31 7.68
CA ARG A 4 14.90 0.38 6.65
C ARG A 4 14.28 1.74 6.29
N PRO A 5 14.56 2.81 7.06
CA PRO A 5 13.91 4.11 6.86
C PRO A 5 14.31 4.78 5.53
N ASP A 6 15.37 4.30 4.89
CA ASP A 6 15.89 4.72 3.60
C ASP A 6 15.12 4.13 2.40
N LEU A 7 14.23 3.16 2.62
CA LEU A 7 13.51 2.47 1.55
C LEU A 7 12.02 2.84 1.49
N LEU A 8 11.55 3.03 0.25
CA LEU A 8 10.14 3.23 -0.09
C LEU A 8 9.75 2.29 -1.23
N LEU A 9 8.62 1.61 -1.09
CA LEU A 9 7.99 0.82 -2.14
C LEU A 9 6.63 1.40 -2.46
N VAL A 10 6.37 1.64 -3.74
CA VAL A 10 5.10 2.15 -4.24
C VAL A 10 4.58 1.14 -5.25
N THR A 11 3.37 0.66 -5.06
CA THR A 11 2.68 -0.23 -6.01
C THR A 11 1.36 0.40 -6.40
N LEU A 12 1.06 0.41 -7.70
CA LEU A 12 -0.21 0.94 -8.20
C LEU A 12 -0.66 0.30 -9.52
N ALA A 13 -1.96 0.10 -9.65
CA ALA A 13 -2.67 -0.18 -10.90
C ALA A 13 -2.86 1.13 -11.68
N THR A 14 -2.53 1.12 -12.98
CA THR A 14 -2.51 2.35 -13.79
C THR A 14 -3.88 2.89 -14.17
N ASP A 15 -4.95 2.12 -14.02
CA ASP A 15 -6.34 2.58 -14.15
C ASP A 15 -6.85 3.37 -12.94
N GLY A 16 -6.09 3.37 -11.83
CA GLY A 16 -6.40 4.14 -10.63
C GLY A 16 -7.23 3.37 -9.60
N GLU A 17 -7.49 2.08 -9.84
CA GLU A 17 -8.32 1.22 -8.99
C GLU A 17 -7.65 -0.16 -8.86
N ASP A 18 -7.45 -0.63 -7.63
CA ASP A 18 -6.93 -1.97 -7.31
C ASP A 18 -8.04 -2.79 -6.65
N GLY A 19 -8.45 -3.88 -7.31
CA GLY A 19 -9.58 -4.69 -6.91
C GLY A 19 -10.91 -3.92 -6.95
N VAL A 20 -11.77 -4.16 -5.95
CA VAL A 20 -13.07 -3.47 -5.80
C VAL A 20 -12.94 -2.38 -4.73
N THR A 21 -12.01 -1.44 -4.95
CA THR A 21 -11.67 -0.39 -3.97
C THR A 21 -11.53 0.98 -4.65
N ASP A 22 -11.41 2.05 -3.85
CA ASP A 22 -11.18 3.41 -4.34
C ASP A 22 -9.68 3.80 -4.44
N ALA A 23 -8.79 2.84 -4.18
CA ALA A 23 -7.35 3.04 -4.19
C ALA A 23 -6.73 2.35 -5.39
N ALA A 24 -5.73 2.97 -6.00
CA ALA A 24 -4.89 2.38 -7.04
C ALA A 24 -3.86 1.39 -6.48
N GLY A 25 -3.62 1.40 -5.17
CA GLY A 25 -2.57 0.63 -4.51
C GLY A 25 -2.11 1.31 -3.23
N ALA A 26 -0.85 1.12 -2.83
CA ALA A 26 -0.34 1.60 -1.54
C ALA A 26 1.14 1.98 -1.58
N VAL A 27 1.54 2.72 -0.54
CA VAL A 27 2.94 3.08 -0.25
C VAL A 27 3.40 2.35 1.01
N VAL A 28 4.57 1.72 0.95
CA VAL A 28 5.19 1.03 2.08
C VAL A 28 6.56 1.61 2.34
N SER A 29 6.77 2.10 3.56
CA SER A 29 8.07 2.56 4.06
C SER A 29 8.68 1.56 5.03
N GLY A 30 9.94 1.76 5.42
CA GLY A 30 10.54 0.99 6.52
C GLY A 30 9.83 1.12 7.86
N GLY A 31 9.01 2.17 8.05
CA GLY A 31 8.23 2.41 9.25
C GLY A 31 6.82 1.80 9.24
N THR A 32 6.31 1.36 8.09
CA THR A 32 4.92 0.88 7.95
C THR A 32 4.57 -0.22 8.97
N LEU A 33 5.43 -1.22 9.13
CA LEU A 33 5.20 -2.30 10.12
C LEU A 33 5.10 -1.76 11.55
N ALA A 34 6.01 -0.88 11.96
CA ALA A 34 6.03 -0.32 13.31
C ALA A 34 4.77 0.54 13.58
N ARG A 35 4.31 1.32 12.59
CA ARG A 35 3.06 2.09 12.68
C ARG A 35 1.85 1.17 12.83
N GLY A 36 1.76 0.11 12.02
CA GLY A 36 0.68 -0.88 12.09
C GLY A 36 0.60 -1.56 13.45
N LEU A 37 1.74 -2.07 13.95
CA LEU A 37 1.81 -2.67 15.27
C LEU A 37 1.46 -1.67 16.38
N GLY A 38 1.86 -0.40 16.24
CA GLY A 38 1.50 0.68 17.16
C GLY A 38 -0.01 0.96 17.23
N LEU A 39 -0.77 0.63 16.19
CA LEU A 39 -2.23 0.69 16.14
C LEU A 39 -2.92 -0.65 16.50
N GLY A 40 -2.15 -1.68 16.86
CA GLY A 40 -2.67 -3.02 17.12
C GLY A 40 -3.05 -3.79 15.85
N LEU A 41 -2.62 -3.34 14.68
CA LEU A 41 -2.86 -4.01 13.40
C LEU A 41 -1.79 -5.08 13.17
N VAL A 42 -2.21 -6.34 13.11
CA VAL A 42 -1.32 -7.49 12.83
C VAL A 42 -1.35 -7.77 11.32
N PRO A 43 -0.31 -7.38 10.55
CA PRO A 43 -0.36 -7.44 9.08
C PRO A 43 -0.58 -8.86 8.55
N GLU A 44 -0.08 -9.89 9.24
CA GLU A 44 -0.29 -11.29 8.88
C GLU A 44 -1.77 -11.68 8.91
N SER A 45 -2.56 -11.13 9.84
CA SER A 45 -4.00 -11.36 9.93
C SER A 45 -4.73 -10.74 8.73
N PHE A 46 -4.47 -9.47 8.43
CA PHE A 46 -5.06 -8.79 7.27
C PHE A 46 -4.68 -9.48 5.96
N LEU A 47 -3.43 -9.95 5.83
CA LEU A 47 -2.99 -10.70 4.65
C LEU A 47 -3.72 -12.05 4.54
N ALA A 48 -3.85 -12.80 5.64
CA ALA A 48 -4.56 -14.09 5.65
C ALA A 48 -6.05 -13.94 5.29
N GLU A 49 -6.65 -12.79 5.61
CA GLU A 49 -8.04 -12.46 5.32
C GLU A 49 -8.23 -11.79 3.95
N ASN A 50 -7.15 -11.55 3.18
CA ASN A 50 -7.15 -10.77 1.93
C ASN A 50 -7.70 -9.34 2.10
N ASP A 51 -7.45 -8.73 3.27
CA ASP A 51 -7.91 -7.39 3.65
C ASP A 51 -6.75 -6.40 3.75
N SER A 52 -5.90 -6.36 2.72
CA SER A 52 -4.80 -5.37 2.64
C SER A 52 -5.33 -3.94 2.64
N TYR A 53 -6.49 -3.70 2.03
CA TYR A 53 -7.12 -2.38 1.94
C TYR A 53 -7.35 -1.76 3.32
N SER A 54 -7.96 -2.49 4.27
CA SER A 54 -8.24 -1.95 5.60
C SER A 54 -6.95 -1.64 6.39
N TYR A 55 -5.91 -2.48 6.24
CA TYR A 55 -4.62 -2.26 6.86
C TYR A 55 -3.99 -0.94 6.40
N PHE A 56 -3.87 -0.73 5.08
CA PHE A 56 -3.26 0.49 4.54
C PHE A 56 -4.15 1.72 4.70
N ASN A 57 -5.48 1.57 4.71
CA ASN A 57 -6.41 2.66 4.99
C ASN A 57 -6.23 3.17 6.44
N ALA A 58 -6.08 2.28 7.41
CA ALA A 58 -5.85 2.65 8.80
C ALA A 58 -4.51 3.38 9.02
N LEU A 59 -3.55 3.18 8.12
CA LEU A 59 -2.23 3.83 8.13
C LEU A 59 -2.15 5.11 7.30
N ASP A 60 -3.20 5.45 6.55
CA ASP A 60 -3.21 6.52 5.54
C ASP A 60 -2.12 6.32 4.46
N ASP A 61 -1.91 5.07 4.05
CA ASP A 61 -0.86 4.66 3.12
C ASP A 61 -1.42 4.29 1.72
N LEU A 62 -2.72 4.46 1.48
CA LEU A 62 -3.36 4.17 0.18
C LEU A 62 -3.14 5.28 -0.84
N LEU A 63 -2.98 4.89 -2.11
CA LEU A 63 -2.91 5.80 -3.25
C LEU A 63 -4.29 5.97 -3.86
N ARG A 64 -4.87 7.18 -3.81
CA ARG A 64 -6.21 7.47 -4.35
C ARG A 64 -6.20 8.58 -5.41
N PRO A 65 -5.58 8.35 -6.59
CA PRO A 65 -5.58 9.34 -7.67
C PRO A 65 -6.96 9.49 -8.35
N GLY A 66 -7.85 8.51 -8.17
CA GLY A 66 -9.09 8.36 -8.93
C GLY A 66 -8.87 7.71 -10.30
N PRO A 67 -9.95 7.46 -11.08
CA PRO A 67 -9.86 6.78 -12.36
C PRO A 67 -9.02 7.56 -13.36
N THR A 68 -8.02 6.92 -13.97
CA THR A 68 -7.11 7.59 -14.92
C THR A 68 -7.63 7.55 -16.36
N GLY A 69 -8.56 6.65 -16.66
CA GLY A 69 -9.12 6.44 -18.01
C GLY A 69 -8.22 5.62 -18.94
N THR A 70 -7.18 4.97 -18.43
CA THR A 70 -6.31 4.06 -19.20
C THR A 70 -5.90 2.87 -18.34
N ASN A 71 -5.50 1.75 -18.95
CA ASN A 71 -4.96 0.61 -18.20
C ASN A 71 -3.80 -0.01 -18.99
N VAL A 72 -2.60 0.07 -18.42
CA VAL A 72 -1.37 -0.59 -18.90
C VAL A 72 -0.78 -1.53 -17.84
N ASN A 73 -1.66 -2.12 -17.01
CA ASN A 73 -1.38 -2.96 -15.85
C ASN A 73 -0.72 -2.20 -14.69
N ASP A 74 0.01 -2.93 -13.85
CA ASP A 74 0.59 -2.45 -12.60
C ASP A 74 2.02 -1.92 -12.77
N LEU A 75 2.35 -0.95 -11.92
CA LEU A 75 3.71 -0.42 -11.77
C LEU A 75 4.19 -0.60 -10.33
N MET A 76 5.46 -0.95 -10.19
CA MET A 76 6.14 -1.02 -8.90
C MET A 76 7.40 -0.16 -8.95
N PHE A 77 7.52 0.76 -8.00
CA PHE A 77 8.70 1.60 -7.83
C PHE A 77 9.34 1.30 -6.47
N CYS A 78 10.64 1.05 -6.48
CA CYS A 78 11.44 0.92 -5.27
C CYS A 78 12.45 2.06 -5.24
N PHE A 79 12.36 2.91 -4.21
CA PHE A 79 13.29 4.01 -3.98
C PHE A 79 14.18 3.67 -2.79
N GLY A 80 15.46 4.01 -2.91
CA GLY A 80 16.46 3.89 -1.86
C GLY A 80 17.54 4.95 -2.04
N LEU A 81 18.10 5.42 -0.93
CA LEU A 81 19.27 6.30 -0.89
C LEU A 81 20.54 5.50 -0.55
#